data_AF-A0A3M3JDP4-F1
#
_entry.id   AF-A0A3M3JDP4-F1
#
_cell.length_a   1.000
_cell.length_b   1.000
_cell.length_c   1.000
_cell.angle_alpha   90.00
_cell.angle_beta   90.00
_cell.angle_gamma   90.00
#
_symmetry.space_group_name_H-M   'P 1'
#
loop_
_entity.id
_entity.type
_entity.pdbx_description
1 polymer ?
#
loop_
_entity_poly.entity_id
_entity_poly.type
_entity_poly.pdbx_seq_one_letter_code
_entity_poly.pdbx_strand_id
1 'polypeptide(L)'
;MTSEKEYGMDMTEEDMRLALFGSGRSAVRSDSAQAKPQVVNKKPSLTVASTKAAKNFVPKLIVTLRVGNEFEGATELIVHEADTISRLQAEVEAMKIARKKFKYVELVSVLPAK
;
A
#
# COMPACT_ATOMS: atom_id res chain seq x y z
N MET A 1 5.90 -4.10 59.30
CA MET A 1 6.78 -3.74 58.17
C MET A 1 7.63 -4.96 57.93
N THR A 2 7.54 -5.71 56.85
CA THR A 2 7.15 -5.40 55.46
C THR A 2 6.74 -6.73 54.83
N SER A 3 5.63 -6.71 54.10
CA SER A 3 5.22 -7.81 53.23
C SER A 3 5.95 -7.67 51.91
N GLU A 4 7.07 -8.36 51.75
CA GLU A 4 7.63 -8.62 50.43
C GLU A 4 7.28 -10.06 50.08
N LYS A 5 6.08 -10.25 49.51
CA LYS A 5 5.85 -11.45 48.71
C LYS A 5 6.56 -11.20 47.38
N GLU A 6 7.70 -11.84 47.22
CA GLU A 6 8.32 -12.08 45.92
C GLU A 6 7.24 -12.56 44.95
N TYR A 7 6.93 -11.75 43.94
CA TYR A 7 6.27 -12.20 42.73
C TYR A 7 7.36 -12.71 41.77
N GLY A 8 8.05 -13.78 42.20
CA GLY A 8 8.74 -14.67 41.27
C GLY A 8 7.65 -15.39 40.50
N MET A 9 7.44 -15.03 39.24
CA MET A 9 6.45 -15.64 38.36
C MET A 9 6.87 -17.08 38.05
N ASP A 10 6.65 -17.99 38.98
CA ASP A 10 6.55 -19.43 38.71
C ASP A 10 5.22 -19.70 38.00
N MET A 11 5.05 -19.08 36.82
CA MET A 11 3.95 -19.37 35.92
C MET A 11 4.24 -20.75 35.32
N THR A 12 3.33 -21.70 35.49
CA THR A 12 3.49 -23.01 34.84
C THR A 12 3.40 -22.85 33.32
N GLU A 13 3.96 -23.79 32.56
CA GLU A 13 3.91 -23.74 31.09
C GLU A 13 2.46 -23.62 30.60
N GLU A 14 1.51 -24.30 31.27
CA GLU A 14 0.10 -24.19 30.92
C GLU A 14 -0.43 -22.77 31.08
N ASP A 15 -0.05 -22.05 32.15
CA ASP A 15 -0.48 -20.67 32.37
C ASP A 15 0.13 -19.71 31.33
N MET A 16 1.39 -19.94 30.93
CA MET A 16 2.00 -19.19 29.83
C MET A 16 1.31 -19.44 28.50
N ARG A 17 0.96 -20.70 28.20
CA ARG A 17 0.20 -21.08 27.00
C ARG A 17 -1.19 -20.44 27.00
N LEU A 18 -1.88 -20.45 28.14
CA LEU A 18 -3.21 -19.84 28.30
C LEU A 18 -3.15 -18.33 28.12
N ALA A 19 -2.12 -17.65 28.60
CA ALA A 19 -1.94 -16.22 28.39
C ALA A 19 -1.64 -15.88 26.92
N LEU A 20 -0.83 -16.70 26.24
CA LEU A 20 -0.42 -16.43 24.85
C LEU A 20 -1.53 -16.75 23.84
N PHE A 21 -2.28 -17.82 24.07
CA PHE A 21 -3.24 -18.37 23.10
C PHE A 21 -4.69 -18.41 23.59
N GLY A 22 -4.96 -18.03 24.85
CA GLY A 22 -6.29 -18.09 25.46
C GLY A 22 -6.69 -19.50 25.90
N SER A 23 -7.69 -19.60 26.78
CA SER A 23 -8.28 -20.91 27.12
C SER A 23 -8.91 -21.51 25.86
N GLY A 24 -8.41 -22.68 25.48
CA GLY A 24 -8.82 -23.42 24.28
C GLY A 24 -10.25 -23.95 24.37
N ARG A 25 -11.26 -23.08 24.60
CA ARG A 25 -12.56 -23.28 23.97
C ARG A 25 -12.38 -22.92 22.51
N SER A 26 -11.84 -23.88 21.77
CA SER A 26 -12.22 -24.08 20.39
C SER A 26 -13.75 -24.17 20.40
N ALA A 27 -14.41 -23.02 20.21
CA ALA A 27 -15.72 -23.03 19.61
C ALA A 27 -15.47 -23.63 18.24
N VAL A 28 -15.58 -24.95 18.19
CA VAL A 28 -15.83 -25.70 16.98
C VAL A 28 -17.03 -25.00 16.33
N ARG A 29 -16.76 -24.05 15.44
CA ARG A 29 -17.67 -23.71 14.36
C ARG A 29 -17.53 -24.83 13.33
N SER A 30 -17.89 -26.04 13.73
CA SER A 30 -18.42 -27.01 12.79
C SER A 30 -19.89 -26.69 12.66
N ASP A 31 -20.20 -25.81 11.71
CA ASP A 31 -21.43 -25.95 10.94
C ASP A 31 -21.18 -25.37 9.56
N SER A 32 -20.75 -26.27 8.68
CA SER A 32 -21.45 -26.54 7.43
C SER A 32 -22.11 -25.33 6.74
N ALA A 33 -21.35 -24.67 5.87
CA ALA A 33 -21.86 -24.29 4.56
C ALA A 33 -20.68 -24.00 3.64
N GLN A 34 -20.44 -24.92 2.71
CA GLN A 34 -19.82 -24.55 1.43
C GLN A 34 -20.66 -23.43 0.81
N ALA A 35 -20.30 -22.19 1.08
CA ALA A 35 -20.67 -21.08 0.23
C ALA A 35 -19.84 -21.23 -1.05
N LYS A 36 -20.40 -21.99 -2.00
CA LYS A 36 -20.02 -21.92 -3.41
C LYS A 36 -19.87 -20.43 -3.75
N PRO A 37 -18.75 -19.95 -4.31
CA PRO A 37 -18.77 -18.67 -4.98
C PRO A 37 -19.69 -18.85 -6.19
N GLN A 38 -20.98 -18.55 -6.04
CA GLN A 38 -21.83 -18.32 -7.18
C GLN A 38 -21.22 -17.12 -7.91
N VAL A 39 -20.57 -17.46 -9.02
CA VAL A 39 -20.18 -16.57 -10.10
C VAL A 39 -21.46 -15.89 -10.58
N VAL A 40 -21.88 -14.84 -9.89
CA VAL A 40 -22.78 -13.86 -10.48
C VAL A 40 -21.90 -12.89 -11.24
N ASN A 41 -21.61 -13.27 -12.49
CA ASN A 41 -21.17 -12.34 -13.52
C ASN A 41 -22.25 -11.27 -13.68
N LYS A 42 -22.24 -10.26 -12.80
CA LYS A 42 -22.90 -8.99 -13.08
C LYS A 42 -22.08 -8.32 -14.17
N LYS A 43 -22.48 -8.54 -15.42
CA LYS A 43 -22.08 -7.67 -16.53
C LYS A 43 -22.30 -6.23 -16.05
N PRO A 44 -21.27 -5.36 -15.99
CA PRO A 44 -21.55 -3.95 -15.85
C PRO A 44 -22.29 -3.53 -17.12
N SER A 45 -23.59 -3.33 -16.97
CA SER A 45 -24.44 -2.73 -17.99
C SER A 45 -23.85 -1.36 -18.33
N LEU A 46 -23.43 -1.21 -19.57
CA LEU A 46 -23.07 0.07 -20.19
C LEU A 46 -24.26 1.02 -20.05
N THR A 47 -24.21 1.86 -19.02
CA THR A 47 -25.04 3.06 -18.95
C THR A 47 -24.11 4.26 -19.09
N VAL A 48 -24.06 4.75 -20.33
CA VAL A 48 -23.41 5.98 -20.71
C VAL A 48 -24.17 7.13 -20.08
N ALA A 49 -23.75 7.49 -18.87
CA ALA A 49 -24.02 8.79 -18.29
C ALA A 49 -22.70 9.26 -17.67
N SER A 50 -21.78 9.71 -18.54
CA SER A 50 -20.61 10.48 -18.09
C SER A 50 -21.12 11.83 -17.59
N THR A 51 -21.66 11.80 -16.37
CA THR A 51 -21.76 12.96 -15.52
C THR A 51 -20.37 13.58 -15.49
N LYS A 52 -20.29 14.88 -15.81
CA LYS A 52 -19.04 15.66 -15.71
C LYS A 52 -18.39 15.29 -14.39
N ALA A 53 -17.33 14.50 -14.47
CA ALA A 53 -16.72 13.90 -13.31
C ALA A 53 -16.44 15.03 -12.33
N ALA A 54 -17.08 14.97 -11.16
CA ALA A 54 -16.63 15.74 -10.02
C ALA A 54 -15.13 15.48 -9.96
N LYS A 55 -14.33 16.53 -10.18
CA LYS A 55 -12.87 16.46 -10.06
C LYS A 55 -12.60 16.33 -8.56
N ASN A 56 -12.87 15.13 -8.05
CA ASN A 56 -12.55 14.73 -6.70
C ASN A 56 -11.05 14.96 -6.58
N PHE A 57 -10.72 15.86 -5.68
CA PHE A 57 -9.39 16.36 -5.38
C PHE A 57 -8.46 15.17 -5.15
N VAL A 58 -7.74 14.76 -6.19
CA VAL A 58 -6.65 13.80 -6.07
C VAL A 58 -5.43 14.64 -5.70
N PRO A 59 -4.83 14.47 -4.52
CA PRO A 59 -3.54 15.08 -4.21
C PRO A 59 -2.55 14.60 -5.28
N LYS A 60 -2.18 15.49 -6.20
CA LYS A 60 -1.23 15.17 -7.26
C LYS A 60 0.18 15.30 -6.71
N LEU A 61 1.05 14.37 -7.08
CA LEU A 61 2.47 14.46 -6.81
C LEU A 61 3.20 14.85 -8.09
N ILE A 62 4.08 15.83 -7.97
CA ILE A 62 4.97 16.30 -9.02
C ILE A 62 6.33 15.64 -8.81
N VAL A 63 6.69 14.76 -9.72
CA VAL A 63 7.98 14.07 -9.72
C VAL A 63 8.89 14.76 -10.74
N THR A 64 10.06 15.21 -10.28
CA THR A 64 11.09 15.77 -11.15
C THR A 64 12.20 14.74 -11.32
N LEU A 65 12.50 14.39 -12.56
CA LEU A 65 13.55 13.46 -12.93
C LEU A 65 14.59 14.16 -13.78
N ARG A 66 15.86 13.85 -13.53
CA ARG A 66 16.94 14.15 -14.45
C ARG A 66 17.11 12.96 -15.39
N VAL A 67 17.06 13.21 -16.69
CA VAL A 67 17.13 12.18 -17.72
C VAL A 67 18.22 12.49 -18.74
N GLY A 68 18.83 11.45 -19.29
CA GLY A 68 19.86 11.57 -20.31
C GLY A 68 20.03 10.28 -21.11
N ASN A 69 20.50 10.39 -22.34
CA ASN A 69 20.86 9.22 -23.15
C ASN A 69 22.37 8.93 -23.13
N GLU A 70 23.17 9.94 -22.79
CA GLU A 70 24.62 9.87 -22.60
C GLU A 70 24.95 9.87 -21.11
N PHE A 71 25.94 9.07 -20.71
CA PHE A 71 26.39 8.99 -19.33
C PHE A 71 27.27 10.21 -19.00
N GLU A 72 26.91 10.98 -17.97
CA GLU A 72 27.54 12.27 -17.60
C GLU A 72 27.53 13.35 -18.70
N GLY A 73 26.72 13.16 -19.75
CA GLY A 73 26.55 14.10 -20.85
C GLY A 73 25.42 15.11 -20.62
N ALA A 74 24.78 15.52 -21.72
CA ALA A 74 23.63 16.43 -21.63
C ALA A 74 22.48 15.77 -20.86
N THR A 75 22.06 16.42 -19.77
CA THR A 75 20.93 15.97 -18.94
C THR A 75 19.79 16.99 -19.02
N GLU A 76 18.57 16.48 -19.13
CA GLU A 76 17.34 17.27 -19.15
C GLU A 76 16.54 17.00 -17.88
N LEU A 77 15.86 18.03 -17.38
CA LEU A 77 14.92 17.90 -16.27
C LEU A 77 13.51 17.73 -16.83
N ILE A 78 12.89 16.60 -16.53
CA ILE A 78 11.50 16.33 -16.90
C ILE A 78 10.63 16.32 -15.65
N VAL A 79 9.41 16.82 -15.82
CA VAL A 79 8.40 16.86 -14.76
C VAL A 79 7.28 15.90 -15.13
N HIS A 80 6.90 15.05 -14.18
CA HIS A 80 5.80 14.12 -14.31
C HIS A 80 4.77 14.35 -13.19
N GLU A 81 3.53 14.63 -13.56
CA GLU A 81 2.41 14.65 -12.62
C GLU A 81 1.86 13.24 -12.46
N ALA A 82 1.83 12.75 -11.22
CA ALA A 82 1.22 11.50 -10.84
C ALA A 82 -0.09 11.76 -10.08
N ASP A 83 -1.17 11.12 -10.50
CA ASP A 83 -2.49 11.19 -9.87
C ASP A 83 -2.60 10.22 -8.68
N THR A 84 -1.55 10.16 -7.85
CA THR A 84 -1.48 9.30 -6.67
C THR A 84 -0.94 10.06 -5.48
N ILE A 85 -1.43 9.73 -4.28
CA ILE A 85 -0.94 10.29 -3.00
C ILE A 85 0.32 9.55 -2.52
N SER A 86 0.56 8.35 -3.06
CA SER A 86 1.69 7.52 -2.65
C SER A 86 2.95 7.96 -3.37
N ARG A 87 3.92 8.45 -2.60
CA ARG A 87 5.24 8.81 -3.10
C ARG A 87 5.90 7.67 -3.88
N LEU A 88 5.85 6.45 -3.36
CA LEU A 88 6.47 5.29 -4.01
C LEU A 88 5.83 4.98 -5.36
N GLN A 89 4.49 5.07 -5.46
CA GLN A 89 3.80 4.86 -6.73
C GLN A 89 4.18 5.92 -7.75
N ALA A 90 4.21 7.19 -7.34
CA ALA A 90 4.63 8.30 -8.19
C ALA A 90 6.07 8.13 -8.71
N GLU A 91 7.02 7.72 -7.84
CA GLU A 91 8.41 7.46 -8.25
C GLU A 91 8.52 6.34 -9.28
N VAL A 92 7.83 5.22 -9.04
CA VAL A 92 7.85 4.06 -9.94
C VAL A 92 7.21 4.40 -11.29
N GLU A 93 6.07 5.09 -11.30
CA GLU A 93 5.40 5.52 -12.52
C GLU A 93 6.26 6.50 -13.33
N ALA A 94 6.83 7.51 -12.68
CA ALA A 94 7.71 8.47 -13.31
C ALA A 94 8.94 7.80 -13.91
N MET A 95 9.63 6.92 -13.16
CA MET A 95 10.79 6.18 -13.65
C MET A 95 10.42 5.28 -14.83
N LYS A 96 9.26 4.61 -14.78
CA LYS A 96 8.80 3.74 -15.87
C LYS A 96 8.56 4.55 -17.14
N ILE A 97 8.01 5.76 -17.04
CA ILE A 97 7.77 6.63 -18.20
C ILE A 97 9.10 7.17 -18.75
N ALA A 98 9.99 7.61 -17.87
CA ALA A 98 11.30 8.13 -18.26
C ALA A 98 12.16 7.07 -18.95
N ARG A 99 12.25 5.86 -18.38
CA ARG A 99 13.05 4.74 -18.93
C ARG A 99 12.58 4.24 -20.30
N LYS A 100 11.37 4.59 -20.74
CA LYS A 100 10.91 4.29 -22.11
C LYS A 100 11.63 5.13 -23.17
N LYS A 101 12.05 6.34 -22.81
CA LYS A 101 12.65 7.31 -23.73
C LYS A 101 14.14 7.54 -23.47
N PHE A 102 14.58 7.38 -22.23
CA PHE A 102 15.94 7.72 -21.79
C PHE A 102 16.62 6.52 -21.16
N LYS A 103 17.93 6.39 -21.40
CA LYS A 103 18.76 5.31 -20.86
C LYS A 103 19.14 5.55 -19.40
N TYR A 104 19.45 6.79 -19.06
CA TYR A 104 19.82 7.21 -17.71
C TYR A 104 18.71 8.07 -17.12
N VAL A 105 18.25 7.68 -15.94
CA VAL A 105 17.16 8.34 -15.22
C VAL A 105 17.53 8.40 -13.75
N GLU A 106 17.57 9.62 -13.23
CA GLU A 106 17.84 9.93 -11.83
C GLU A 106 16.65 10.69 -11.24
N LEU A 107 16.23 10.31 -10.03
CA LEU A 107 15.16 11.01 -9.31
C LEU A 107 15.73 12.22 -8.59
N VAL A 108 15.15 13.40 -8.84
CA VAL A 108 15.57 14.65 -8.20
C VAL A 108 14.69 14.97 -7.01
N SER A 109 13.36 15.01 -7.20
CA SER A 109 12.43 15.36 -6.13
C SER A 109 11.02 14.86 -6.38
N VAL A 110 10.28 14.64 -5.29
CA VAL A 110 8.83 14.40 -5.32
C VAL A 110 8.18 15.44 -4.41
N LEU A 111 7.35 16.31 -4.99
CA LEU A 111 6.68 17.39 -4.28
C LEU A 111 5.16 17.28 -4.47
N PRO A 112 4.35 17.59 -3.45
CA PRO A 112 2.91 17.75 -3.65
C PRO A 112 2.62 18.90 -4.64
N ALA A 113 1.63 18.70 -5.50
CA ALA A 113 1.08 19.76 -6.33
C ALA A 113 0.36 20.78 -5.42
N LYS A 114 0.63 22.06 -5.67
CA LYS A 114 0.16 23.19 -4.87
C LYS A 114 -1.25 23.61 -5.26
#